data_AF-A0A2V8CSK8-F1
#
_entry.id   AF-A0A2V8CSK8-F1
#
_cell.length_a   1.000
_cell.length_b   1.000
_cell.length_c   1.000
_cell.angle_alpha   90.00
_cell.angle_beta   90.00
_cell.angle_gamma   90.00
#
_symmetry.space_group_name_H-M   'P 1'
#
loop_
_entity.id
_entity.type
_entity.pdbx_description
1 polymer ?
#
loop_
_entity_poly.entity_id
_entity_poly.type
_entity_poly.pdbx_seq_one_letter_code
_entity_poly.pdbx_strand_id
1 'polypeptide(L)'
;MRFDLAAAPDIGNGPNCLWKGVPVNCGPRGLPFDTNLLFHNEGNGTFADVSTKSGIARVTGRYAMTAAAADFDADGWIDIYVAGDSTASILYHNNHDGTFTDTAVESGVAYSENGTQQAGMGVAVGDYNADGWLDIFKTHFADDIPALYRNVGKGIFEDVASA
;
A
#
# COMPACT_ATOMS: atom_id res chain seq x y z
N MET A 1 23.85 -20.98 1.61
CA MET A 1 22.59 -21.55 1.07
C MET A 1 22.92 -22.23 -0.24
N ARG A 2 22.84 -23.57 -0.32
CA ARG A 2 23.15 -24.34 -1.55
C ARG A 2 21.82 -24.79 -2.14
N PHE A 3 21.53 -24.36 -3.35
CA PHE A 3 20.35 -24.75 -4.12
C PHE A 3 20.57 -26.16 -4.69
N ASP A 4 19.62 -27.06 -4.46
CA ASP A 4 19.62 -28.45 -4.94
C ASP A 4 18.53 -28.63 -6.01
N LEU A 5 18.95 -28.92 -7.24
CA LEU A 5 18.04 -29.13 -8.37
C LEU A 5 17.20 -30.40 -8.24
N ALA A 6 17.67 -31.44 -7.54
CA ALA A 6 16.95 -32.71 -7.42
C ALA A 6 15.80 -32.65 -6.41
N ALA A 7 15.88 -31.72 -5.47
CA ALA A 7 14.82 -31.40 -4.51
C ALA A 7 13.97 -30.21 -4.96
N ALA A 8 14.22 -29.66 -6.15
CA ALA A 8 13.42 -28.58 -6.69
C ALA A 8 11.99 -29.10 -6.98
N PRO A 9 10.94 -28.36 -6.59
CA PRO A 9 9.57 -28.79 -6.85
C PRO A 9 9.32 -28.92 -8.36
N ASP A 10 8.57 -29.95 -8.75
CA ASP A 10 8.14 -30.16 -10.13
C ASP A 10 7.43 -28.89 -10.66
N ILE A 11 7.75 -28.53 -11.90
CA ILE A 11 7.13 -27.42 -12.62
C ILE A 11 5.60 -27.60 -12.60
N GLY A 12 4.90 -26.77 -11.81
CA GLY A 12 3.44 -26.76 -11.71
C GLY A 12 2.81 -27.64 -10.61
N ASN A 13 3.59 -28.25 -9.72
CA ASN A 13 3.07 -29.14 -8.66
C ASN A 13 3.11 -28.51 -7.24
N GLY A 14 3.28 -27.18 -7.15
CA GLY A 14 3.25 -26.39 -5.92
C GLY A 14 2.23 -25.25 -5.99
N PRO A 15 2.12 -24.36 -4.97
CA PRO A 15 1.22 -23.18 -4.95
C PRO A 15 1.65 -22.10 -5.97
N ASN A 16 2.29 -22.52 -7.05
CA ASN A 16 2.86 -21.70 -8.09
C ASN A 16 1.79 -21.47 -9.16
N CYS A 17 1.72 -20.24 -9.63
CA CYS A 17 0.91 -19.84 -10.76
C CYS A 17 1.74 -20.01 -12.03
N LEU A 18 1.08 -20.31 -13.15
CA LEU A 18 1.75 -20.30 -14.45
C LEU A 18 1.73 -18.88 -15.00
N TRP A 19 2.88 -18.21 -14.99
CA TRP A 19 3.05 -16.94 -15.68
C TRP A 19 3.80 -17.18 -16.98
N LYS A 20 3.13 -16.92 -18.12
CA LYS A 20 3.67 -17.16 -19.47
C LYS A 20 4.26 -18.57 -19.66
N GLY A 21 3.62 -19.58 -19.06
CA GLY A 21 4.05 -20.98 -19.12
C GLY A 21 5.19 -21.35 -18.16
N VAL A 22 5.69 -20.40 -17.35
CA VAL A 22 6.70 -20.64 -16.32
C VAL A 22 6.02 -20.67 -14.95
N PRO A 23 6.25 -21.69 -14.11
CA PRO A 23 5.79 -21.68 -12.74
C PRO A 23 6.51 -20.59 -11.95
N VAL A 24 5.73 -19.73 -11.33
CA VAL A 24 6.18 -18.65 -10.45
C VAL A 24 5.34 -18.63 -9.17
N ASN A 25 5.80 -17.99 -8.11
CA ASN A 25 4.96 -17.76 -6.94
C ASN A 25 3.71 -16.96 -7.36
N CYS A 26 2.52 -17.33 -6.88
CA CYS A 26 1.23 -16.68 -7.17
C CYS A 26 1.06 -15.26 -6.60
N GLY A 27 2.15 -14.59 -6.21
CA GLY A 27 2.09 -13.40 -5.37
C GLY A 27 1.82 -13.75 -3.91
N PRO A 28 1.49 -12.75 -3.07
CA PRO A 28 1.41 -12.94 -1.62
C PRO A 28 0.13 -13.65 -1.16
N ARG A 29 -0.88 -13.83 -2.02
CA ARG A 29 -2.18 -14.41 -1.64
C ARG A 29 -2.01 -15.78 -0.98
N GLY A 30 -2.52 -15.91 0.25
CA GLY A 30 -2.45 -17.13 1.03
C GLY A 30 -1.23 -17.22 1.96
N LEU A 31 -0.30 -16.28 1.88
CA LEU A 31 0.72 -16.11 2.91
C LEU A 31 0.13 -15.48 4.17
N PRO A 32 0.70 -15.75 5.36
CA PRO A 32 0.32 -15.03 6.57
C PRO A 32 0.49 -13.52 6.38
N PHE A 33 -0.45 -12.74 6.93
CA PHE A 33 -0.31 -11.30 7.02
C PHE A 33 0.66 -10.91 8.13
N ASP A 34 1.25 -9.73 8.01
CA ASP A 34 2.00 -9.09 9.09
C ASP A 34 1.36 -7.73 9.42
N THR A 35 1.96 -7.00 10.36
CA THR A 35 1.44 -5.75 10.90
C THR A 35 2.37 -4.59 10.56
N ASN A 36 1.79 -3.46 10.16
CA ASN A 36 2.56 -2.22 10.00
C ASN A 36 3.07 -1.74 11.37
N LEU A 37 4.31 -1.25 11.39
CA LEU A 37 4.92 -0.69 12.59
C LEU A 37 5.17 0.80 12.41
N LEU A 38 4.96 1.56 13.48
CA LEU A 38 5.27 2.99 13.53
C LEU A 38 6.18 3.26 14.73
N PHE A 39 7.28 3.97 14.46
CA PHE A 39 8.28 4.32 15.44
C PHE A 39 8.36 5.84 15.57
N HIS A 40 8.20 6.35 16.79
CA HIS A 40 8.36 7.77 17.09
C HIS A 40 9.83 8.07 17.40
N ASN A 41 10.41 9.04 16.69
CA ASN A 41 11.76 9.53 16.96
C ASN A 41 11.76 10.41 18.22
N GLU A 42 12.48 10.01 19.25
CA GLU A 42 12.57 10.73 20.52
C GLU A 42 13.55 11.91 20.49
N GLY A 43 14.23 12.15 19.35
CA GLY A 43 15.16 13.26 19.16
C GLY A 43 16.53 13.10 19.83
N ASN A 44 16.76 11.98 20.51
CA ASN A 44 18.01 11.64 21.20
C ASN A 44 18.74 10.44 20.56
N GLY A 45 18.37 10.08 19.33
CA GLY A 45 18.90 8.91 18.62
C GLY A 45 18.20 7.60 18.95
N THR A 46 17.13 7.62 19.76
CA THR A 46 16.26 6.45 20.00
C THR A 46 14.90 6.61 19.34
N PHE A 47 14.23 5.46 19.18
CA PHE A 47 12.90 5.37 18.63
C PHE A 47 12.02 4.57 19.59
N ALA A 48 10.83 5.07 19.90
CA ALA A 48 9.82 4.32 20.63
C ALA A 48 8.85 3.65 19.66
N ASP A 49 8.56 2.37 19.87
CA ASP A 49 7.46 1.71 19.17
C ASP A 49 6.13 2.32 19.63
N VAL A 50 5.40 2.90 18.68
CA VAL A 50 4.10 3.53 18.91
C VAL A 50 2.97 2.81 18.18
N SER A 51 3.23 1.66 17.56
CA SER A 51 2.34 0.97 16.62
C SER A 51 0.95 0.68 17.22
N THR A 52 0.90 0.19 18.46
CA THR A 52 -0.36 -0.10 19.15
C THR A 52 -1.08 1.17 19.61
N LYS A 53 -0.37 2.12 20.22
CA LYS A 53 -0.98 3.35 20.77
C LYS A 53 -1.48 4.30 19.68
N SER A 54 -0.80 4.33 18.54
CA SER A 54 -1.17 5.14 17.37
C SER A 54 -2.30 4.54 16.55
N GLY A 55 -2.66 3.26 16.78
CA GLY A 55 -3.69 2.59 16.00
C GLY A 55 -3.20 1.96 14.69
N ILE A 56 -1.96 2.23 14.25
CA ILE A 56 -1.36 1.63 13.04
C ILE A 56 -1.45 0.10 13.06
N ALA A 57 -1.13 -0.51 14.20
CA ALA A 57 -1.14 -1.96 14.36
C ALA A 57 -2.55 -2.61 14.33
N ARG A 58 -3.63 -1.79 14.38
CA ARG A 58 -5.01 -2.30 14.31
C ARG A 58 -5.41 -2.69 12.90
N VAL A 59 -4.79 -2.10 11.88
CA VAL A 59 -5.03 -2.44 10.49
C VAL A 59 -4.25 -3.70 10.15
N THR A 60 -4.98 -4.79 9.95
CA THR A 60 -4.45 -6.12 9.68
C THR A 60 -5.02 -6.66 8.36
N GLY A 61 -4.52 -7.81 7.89
CA GLY A 61 -5.04 -8.41 6.65
C GLY A 61 -4.60 -7.65 5.41
N ARG A 62 -3.37 -7.13 5.41
CA ARG A 62 -2.80 -6.31 4.34
C ARG A 62 -1.41 -6.83 4.01
N TYR A 63 -1.09 -6.93 2.73
CA TYR A 63 0.28 -7.12 2.27
C TYR A 63 0.87 -5.75 1.94
N ALA A 64 1.24 -5.00 2.99
CA ALA A 64 1.81 -3.66 2.85
C ALA A 64 3.20 -3.71 2.21
N MET A 65 3.45 -2.86 1.21
CA MET A 65 4.72 -2.77 0.49
C MET A 65 5.41 -1.43 0.68
N THR A 66 4.90 -0.38 0.02
CA THR A 66 5.53 0.95 0.04
C THR A 66 4.66 1.92 0.81
N ALA A 67 5.26 2.62 1.77
CA ALA A 67 4.64 3.73 2.48
C ALA A 67 5.11 5.08 1.93
N ALA A 68 4.21 6.06 1.85
CA ALA A 68 4.49 7.45 1.53
C ALA A 68 3.79 8.35 2.54
N ALA A 69 4.50 9.35 3.06
CA ALA A 69 3.98 10.28 4.05
C ALA A 69 3.84 11.67 3.42
N ALA A 70 2.65 12.24 3.50
CA ALA A 70 2.30 13.55 2.95
C ALA A 70 1.02 14.08 3.62
N ASP A 71 0.77 15.39 3.52
CA ASP A 71 -0.48 16.02 3.95
C ASP A 71 -1.48 15.92 2.80
N PHE A 72 -2.30 14.86 2.77
CA PHE A 72 -3.17 14.55 1.63
C PHE A 72 -4.49 15.33 1.65
N ASP A 73 -4.92 15.81 2.83
CA ASP A 73 -6.15 16.58 3.00
C ASP A 73 -5.92 18.08 3.25
N ALA A 74 -4.65 18.51 3.29
CA ALA A 74 -4.19 19.88 3.48
C ALA A 74 -4.60 20.48 4.85
N ASP A 75 -4.68 19.65 5.88
CA ASP A 75 -5.00 20.09 7.24
C ASP A 75 -3.77 20.52 8.06
N GLY A 76 -2.57 20.38 7.48
CA GLY A 76 -1.29 20.72 8.10
C GLY A 76 -0.64 19.56 8.85
N TRP A 77 -1.24 18.36 8.86
CA TRP A 77 -0.72 17.17 9.51
C TRP A 77 -0.42 16.08 8.49
N ILE A 78 0.69 15.38 8.73
CA ILE A 78 1.16 14.35 7.81
C ILE A 78 0.35 13.07 8.01
N ASP A 79 -0.29 12.63 6.94
CA ASP A 79 -0.92 11.33 6.76
C ASP A 79 0.07 10.31 6.19
N ILE A 80 -0.35 9.04 6.11
CA ILE A 80 0.48 7.95 5.57
C ILE A 80 -0.34 7.08 4.61
N TYR A 81 0.02 7.10 3.33
CA TYR A 81 -0.47 6.13 2.36
C TYR A 81 0.43 4.88 2.33
N VAL A 82 -0.17 3.69 2.23
CA VAL A 82 0.55 2.43 2.10
C VAL A 82 -0.05 1.59 0.97
N ALA A 83 0.75 1.32 -0.07
CA ALA A 83 0.36 0.43 -1.15
C ALA A 83 0.21 -1.01 -0.64
N GLY A 84 -0.94 -1.62 -0.93
CA GLY A 84 -1.19 -3.04 -0.70
C GLY A 84 -0.92 -3.87 -1.95
N ASP A 85 -0.19 -4.98 -1.80
CA ASP A 85 0.02 -5.97 -2.86
C ASP A 85 -1.06 -7.05 -2.79
N SER A 86 -2.00 -7.04 -3.73
CA SER A 86 -3.09 -8.03 -3.80
C SER A 86 -4.05 -8.00 -2.59
N THR A 87 -4.00 -6.92 -1.81
CA THR A 87 -4.96 -6.52 -0.77
C THR A 87 -5.34 -5.06 -0.98
N ALA A 88 -6.32 -4.56 -0.22
CA ALA A 88 -6.61 -3.14 -0.21
C ALA A 88 -5.36 -2.34 0.19
N SER A 89 -5.20 -1.14 -0.37
CA SER A 89 -4.22 -0.16 0.13
C SER A 89 -4.77 0.52 1.39
N ILE A 90 -3.92 1.25 2.09
CA ILE A 90 -4.24 1.90 3.38
C ILE A 90 -3.95 3.40 3.24
N LEU A 91 -4.80 4.24 3.81
CA LEU A 91 -4.57 5.66 3.96
C LEU A 91 -4.83 5.99 5.42
N TYR A 92 -3.76 6.13 6.18
CA TYR A 92 -3.81 6.50 7.58
C TYR A 92 -3.95 8.01 7.69
N HIS A 93 -5.16 8.48 7.97
CA HIS A 93 -5.43 9.87 8.33
C HIS A 93 -4.94 10.14 9.75
N ASN A 94 -4.19 11.22 9.93
CA ASN A 94 -3.67 11.65 11.23
C ASN A 94 -4.76 12.36 12.04
N ASN A 95 -5.16 11.80 13.18
CA ASN A 95 -6.25 12.37 14.00
C ASN A 95 -5.81 13.56 14.90
N HIS A 96 -4.58 14.07 14.73
CA HIS A 96 -3.97 15.19 15.46
C HIS A 96 -3.75 14.95 16.97
N ASP A 97 -3.87 13.70 17.42
CA ASP A 97 -3.69 13.30 18.81
C ASP A 97 -2.64 12.17 18.98
N GLY A 98 -1.87 11.92 17.92
CA GLY A 98 -0.91 10.82 17.84
C GLY A 98 -1.51 9.48 17.45
N THR A 99 -2.79 9.45 17.07
CA THR A 99 -3.48 8.28 16.51
C THR A 99 -3.79 8.45 15.02
N PHE A 100 -4.05 7.32 14.36
CA PHE A 100 -4.37 7.26 12.93
C PHE A 100 -5.61 6.41 12.67
N THR A 101 -6.36 6.78 11.64
CA THR A 101 -7.54 6.06 11.14
C THR A 101 -7.31 5.62 9.69
N ASP A 102 -7.61 4.37 9.34
CA ASP A 102 -7.64 3.95 7.92
C ASP A 102 -8.89 4.50 7.24
N THR A 103 -8.69 5.39 6.27
CA THR A 103 -9.74 6.07 5.47
C THR A 103 -9.66 5.70 3.99
N ALA A 104 -8.89 4.67 3.61
CA ALA A 104 -8.59 4.37 2.21
C ALA A 104 -9.83 4.09 1.35
N VAL A 105 -10.86 3.48 1.94
CA VAL A 105 -12.10 3.12 1.23
C VAL A 105 -12.90 4.37 0.94
N GLU A 106 -13.10 5.20 1.96
CA GLU A 106 -13.83 6.47 1.88
C GLU A 106 -13.13 7.46 0.96
N SER A 107 -11.79 7.41 0.93
CA SER A 107 -10.94 8.30 0.13
C SER A 107 -10.77 7.83 -1.32
N GLY A 108 -11.21 6.61 -1.67
CA GLY A 108 -11.16 6.11 -3.04
C GLY A 108 -9.81 5.49 -3.48
N VAL A 109 -8.90 5.21 -2.54
CA VAL A 109 -7.53 4.74 -2.84
C VAL A 109 -7.26 3.29 -2.39
N ALA A 110 -8.26 2.63 -1.78
CA ALA A 110 -8.14 1.25 -1.30
C ALA A 110 -8.11 0.20 -2.43
N TYR A 111 -8.96 0.36 -3.44
CA TYR A 111 -9.24 -0.61 -4.50
C TYR A 111 -9.18 0.06 -5.89
N SER A 112 -9.28 -0.73 -6.95
CA SER A 112 -9.59 -0.21 -8.29
C SER A 112 -11.02 0.35 -8.36
N GLU A 113 -11.35 1.06 -9.44
CA GLU A 113 -12.71 1.54 -9.71
C GLU A 113 -13.77 0.42 -9.75
N ASN A 114 -13.36 -0.80 -10.13
CA ASN A 114 -14.24 -1.98 -10.14
C ASN A 114 -14.34 -2.68 -8.77
N GLY A 115 -13.75 -2.10 -7.72
CA GLY A 115 -13.72 -2.67 -6.37
C GLY A 115 -12.77 -3.86 -6.23
N THR A 116 -11.80 -4.03 -7.13
CA THR A 116 -10.85 -5.15 -7.08
C THR A 116 -9.56 -4.77 -6.35
N GLN A 117 -8.99 -5.73 -5.63
CA GLN A 117 -7.65 -5.61 -5.05
C GLN A 117 -6.63 -5.65 -6.18
N GLN A 118 -5.62 -4.77 -6.11
CA GLN A 118 -4.57 -4.67 -7.12
C GLN A 118 -3.21 -5.01 -6.50
N ALA A 119 -2.25 -5.45 -7.31
CA ALA A 119 -0.92 -5.85 -6.87
C ALA A 119 0.01 -4.63 -6.69
N GLY A 120 -0.32 -3.73 -5.76
CA GLY A 120 0.38 -2.46 -5.53
C GLY A 120 1.75 -2.61 -4.89
N MET A 121 2.78 -2.07 -5.54
CA MET A 121 4.16 -2.24 -5.06
C MET A 121 4.90 -0.92 -4.84
N GLY A 122 4.80 0.04 -5.77
CA GLY A 122 5.50 1.32 -5.69
C GLY A 122 4.54 2.50 -5.59
N VAL A 123 5.03 3.58 -4.98
CA VAL A 123 4.27 4.82 -4.78
C VAL A 123 5.14 6.01 -5.14
N ALA A 124 4.56 6.99 -5.84
CA ALA A 124 5.08 8.33 -5.95
C ALA A 124 3.96 9.32 -5.58
N VAL A 125 4.34 10.45 -4.98
CA VAL A 125 3.42 11.51 -4.55
C VAL A 125 3.84 12.82 -5.19
N GLY A 126 2.88 13.59 -5.69
CA GLY A 126 3.12 14.92 -6.24
C GLY A 126 1.86 15.52 -6.83
N ASP A 127 1.80 16.84 -6.89
CA ASP A 127 0.75 17.60 -7.59
C ASP A 127 1.10 17.63 -9.08
N TYR A 128 0.51 16.73 -9.88
CA TYR A 128 0.90 16.57 -11.29
C TYR A 128 0.21 17.58 -12.22
N ASN A 129 -0.92 18.15 -11.78
CA ASN A 129 -1.75 19.05 -12.58
C ASN A 129 -1.68 20.53 -12.13
N ALA A 130 -0.91 20.80 -11.07
CA ALA A 130 -0.71 22.10 -10.44
C ALA A 130 -1.99 22.71 -9.85
N ASP A 131 -2.89 21.89 -9.32
CA ASP A 131 -4.13 22.35 -8.67
C ASP A 131 -3.98 22.61 -7.16
N GLY A 132 -2.80 22.32 -6.60
CA GLY A 132 -2.47 22.52 -5.19
C GLY A 132 -2.79 21.33 -4.28
N TRP A 133 -3.33 20.23 -4.83
CA TRP A 133 -3.56 18.99 -4.10
C TRP A 133 -2.53 17.92 -4.47
N LEU A 134 -2.04 17.19 -3.47
CA LEU A 134 -1.10 16.11 -3.72
C LEU A 134 -1.83 14.87 -4.26
N ASP A 135 -1.38 14.37 -5.41
CA ASP A 135 -1.86 13.15 -6.04
C ASP A 135 -0.97 11.95 -5.70
N ILE A 136 -1.51 10.75 -5.93
CA ILE A 136 -0.80 9.48 -5.67
C ILE A 136 -0.71 8.70 -6.98
N PHE A 137 0.51 8.37 -7.40
CA PHE A 137 0.76 7.40 -8.45
C PHE A 137 1.20 6.07 -7.84
N LYS A 138 0.45 4.99 -8.13
CA LYS A 138 0.68 3.65 -7.61
C LYS A 138 1.00 2.69 -8.74
N THR A 139 2.16 2.05 -8.67
CA THR A 139 2.54 1.01 -9.63
C THR A 139 2.05 -0.35 -9.18
N HIS A 140 1.70 -1.18 -10.17
CA HIS A 140 1.21 -2.54 -9.93
C HIS A 140 2.12 -3.60 -10.57
N PHE A 141 2.03 -4.83 -10.06
CA PHE A 141 2.58 -6.00 -10.72
C PHE A 141 1.84 -6.29 -12.04
N ALA A 142 2.44 -7.13 -12.89
CA ALA A 142 2.01 -7.36 -14.27
C ALA A 142 0.50 -7.58 -14.44
N ASP A 143 -0.03 -7.06 -15.56
CA ASP A 143 -1.43 -7.12 -16.01
C ASP A 143 -2.43 -6.25 -15.22
N ASP A 144 -2.00 -5.58 -14.14
CA ASP A 144 -2.73 -4.44 -13.53
C ASP A 144 -2.24 -3.11 -14.14
N ILE A 145 -3.18 -2.23 -14.48
CA ILE A 145 -2.87 -0.87 -14.94
C ILE A 145 -2.39 -0.05 -13.73
N PRO A 146 -1.25 0.68 -13.80
CA PRO A 146 -0.87 1.63 -12.75
C PRO A 146 -2.00 2.61 -12.47
N ALA A 147 -2.28 2.90 -11.19
CA ALA A 147 -3.32 3.85 -10.83
C ALA A 147 -2.72 5.26 -10.67
N LEU A 148 -3.44 6.26 -11.16
CA LEU A 148 -3.15 7.67 -10.89
C LEU A 148 -4.35 8.22 -10.12
N TYR A 149 -4.24 8.25 -8.81
CA TYR A 149 -5.26 8.80 -7.93
C TYR A 149 -5.11 10.32 -7.90
N ARG A 150 -5.94 11.02 -8.69
CA ARG A 150 -6.04 12.47 -8.66
C ARG A 150 -6.82 12.90 -7.43
N ASN A 151 -6.25 13.75 -6.60
CA ASN A 151 -6.92 14.33 -5.45
C ASN A 151 -7.89 15.42 -5.90
N VAL A 152 -9.18 15.23 -5.64
CA VAL A 152 -10.24 16.21 -5.97
C VAL A 152 -10.53 17.16 -4.80
N GLY A 153 -9.72 17.08 -3.74
CA GLY A 153 -9.73 17.96 -2.58
C GLY A 153 -10.01 17.21 -1.29
N LYS A 154 -9.36 17.66 -0.20
CA LYS A 154 -9.53 17.13 1.17
C LYS A 154 -9.32 15.62 1.27
N GLY A 155 -8.32 15.10 0.56
CA GLY A 155 -7.95 13.68 0.62
C GLY A 155 -8.96 12.74 -0.04
N ILE A 156 -9.83 13.25 -0.93
CA ILE A 156 -10.72 12.41 -1.75
C ILE A 156 -10.08 12.26 -3.13
N PHE A 157 -10.06 11.04 -3.66
CA PHE A 157 -9.35 10.73 -4.89
C PHE A 157 -10.24 10.05 -5.94
N GLU A 158 -9.88 10.28 -7.21
CA GLU A 158 -10.41 9.58 -8.38
C GLU A 158 -9.24 8.91 -9.12
N ASP A 159 -9.38 7.65 -9.53
CA ASP A 159 -8.40 7.02 -10.43
C ASP A 159 -8.61 7.54 -11.85
N VAL A 160 -7.62 8.22 -12.42
CA VAL A 160 -7.68 8.81 -13.76
C VAL A 160 -6.77 8.10 -14.76
N ALA A 161 -6.19 6.95 -14.38
CA ALA A 161 -5.37 6.13 -15.27
C ALA A 161 -6.21 5.13 -16.10
N SER A 162 -7.42 4.81 -15.65
CA SER A 162 -8.41 4.04 -16.40
C SER A 162 -9.12 4.96 -17.43
N ALA A 163 -9.26 4.46 -18.66
CA ALA A 163 -10.03 5.08 -19.73
C ALA A 163 -11.20 4.18 -20.14
#